data_AF-A0A1V9EG97-F1
#
_entry.id   AF-A0A1V9EG97-F1
#
_cell.length_a   1.000
_cell.length_b   1.000
_cell.length_c   1.000
_cell.angle_alpha   90.00
_cell.angle_beta   90.00
_cell.angle_gamma   90.00
#
_symmetry.space_group_name_H-M   'P 1'
#
loop_
_entity.id
_entity.type
_entity.pdbx_description
1 polymer ?
#
loop_
_entity_poly.entity_id
_entity_poly.type
_entity_poly.pdbx_seq_one_letter_code
_entity_poly.pdbx_strand_id
1 'polypeptide(L)'
;MGRTGVASTEIDFSKMENDQKAGLGVMGKTHYLVGVCKKNGKPCLYYCNNGKDSTAHELSGNKAFLKVTLDLATNKSQLYYSADDKTYVPVGNTFEATWGNWKGSRLVLFSYNEQTDGGQVYFNWFKYQYDGPKSLKGKS
;
A
#
# COMPACT_ATOMS: atom_id res chain seq x y z
N MET A 1 -21.42 -6.51 -9.35
CA MET A 1 -20.58 -6.19 -8.17
C MET A 1 -19.16 -6.64 -8.50
N GLY A 2 -18.14 -5.82 -8.25
CA GLY A 2 -16.75 -6.26 -8.45
C GLY A 2 -16.34 -7.25 -7.37
N ARG A 3 -15.63 -8.32 -7.76
CA ARG A 3 -15.10 -9.37 -6.88
C ARG A 3 -13.58 -9.30 -6.76
N THR A 4 -12.91 -8.73 -7.75
CA THR A 4 -11.45 -8.64 -7.78
C THR A 4 -11.01 -7.21 -8.05
N GLY A 5 -9.85 -6.86 -7.49
CA GLY A 5 -9.28 -5.54 -7.67
C GLY A 5 -7.77 -5.54 -7.53
N VAL A 6 -7.11 -4.67 -8.26
CA VAL A 6 -5.68 -4.42 -8.15
C VAL A 6 -5.49 -2.92 -8.00
N ALA A 7 -4.93 -2.50 -6.88
CA ALA A 7 -4.55 -1.12 -6.65
C ALA A 7 -3.03 -1.00 -6.63
N SER A 8 -2.49 0.02 -7.27
CA SER A 8 -1.07 0.30 -7.25
C SER A 8 -0.77 1.80 -7.23
N THR A 9 0.42 2.13 -6.74
CA THR A 9 0.95 3.49 -6.71
C THR A 9 2.45 3.47 -6.89
N GLU A 10 3.00 4.53 -7.46
CA GLU A 10 4.42 4.88 -7.31
C GLU A 10 4.55 5.83 -6.11
N ILE A 11 5.53 5.57 -5.25
CA ILE A 11 5.89 6.43 -4.13
C ILE A 11 7.33 6.95 -4.33
N ASP A 12 7.51 8.25 -4.17
CA ASP A 12 8.80 8.92 -4.06
C ASP A 12 9.02 9.35 -2.60
N PHE A 13 10.09 8.82 -2.01
CA PHE A 13 10.47 9.01 -0.61
C PHE A 13 11.79 9.79 -0.48
N SER A 14 12.18 10.56 -1.50
CA SER A 14 13.38 11.42 -1.48
C SER A 14 13.36 12.49 -0.38
N LYS A 15 12.16 12.93 0.03
CA LYS A 15 11.94 13.93 1.10
C LYS A 15 11.48 13.31 2.42
N MET A 16 11.63 12.00 2.55
CA MET A 16 11.22 11.27 3.74
C MET A 16 12.18 11.55 4.90
N GLU A 17 11.65 11.81 6.08
CA GLU A 17 12.41 12.00 7.32
C GLU A 17 12.50 10.71 8.14
N ASN A 18 13.42 10.68 9.10
CA ASN A 18 13.56 9.54 10.01
C ASN A 18 12.25 9.29 10.77
N ASP A 19 11.97 8.01 11.01
CA ASP A 19 10.79 7.51 11.71
C ASP A 19 9.45 7.77 11.02
N GLN A 20 9.47 8.38 9.82
CA GLN A 20 8.32 8.45 8.95
C GLN A 20 7.99 7.04 8.40
N LYS A 21 6.70 6.82 8.14
CA LYS A 21 6.12 5.64 7.49
C LYS A 21 5.14 6.12 6.44
N ALA A 22 5.22 5.57 5.23
CA ALA A 22 4.31 5.93 4.15
C ALA A 22 4.11 4.80 3.16
N GLY A 23 2.93 4.70 2.55
CA GLY A 23 2.67 3.68 1.56
C GLY A 23 1.22 3.47 1.18
N LEU A 24 0.91 2.23 0.82
CA LEU A 24 -0.37 1.75 0.32
C LEU A 24 -0.85 0.59 1.19
N GLY A 25 -2.17 0.43 1.33
CA GLY A 25 -2.70 -0.76 1.99
C GLY A 25 -4.20 -0.87 1.96
N VAL A 26 -4.69 -1.78 2.80
CA VAL A 26 -6.11 -2.00 3.07
C VAL A 26 -6.37 -1.67 4.53
N MET A 27 -7.36 -0.83 4.79
CA MET A 27 -7.77 -0.42 6.13
C MET A 27 -9.25 -0.69 6.36
N GLY A 28 -9.57 -1.35 7.46
CA GLY A 28 -10.93 -1.66 7.90
C GLY A 28 -10.93 -2.00 9.38
N LYS A 29 -11.63 -3.08 9.77
CA LYS A 29 -11.51 -3.65 11.12
C LYS A 29 -10.08 -4.16 11.37
N THR A 30 -9.51 -4.77 10.34
CA THR A 30 -8.08 -5.10 10.26
C THR A 30 -7.40 -4.20 9.26
N HIS A 31 -6.10 -3.97 9.43
CA HIS A 31 -5.32 -3.16 8.50
C HIS A 31 -4.00 -3.82 8.10
N TYR A 32 -3.75 -3.84 6.80
CA TYR A 32 -2.58 -4.44 6.16
C TYR A 32 -1.94 -3.40 5.27
N LEU A 33 -0.73 -2.98 5.62
CA LEU A 33 -0.05 -1.85 4.99
C LEU A 33 1.31 -2.30 4.45
N VAL A 34 1.68 -1.83 3.28
CA VAL A 34 3.03 -1.95 2.71
C VAL A 34 3.53 -0.58 2.31
N GLY A 35 4.82 -0.32 2.48
CA GLY A 35 5.35 0.98 2.16
C GLY A 35 6.84 1.10 2.42
N VAL A 36 7.26 2.31 2.71
CA VAL A 36 8.62 2.65 3.09
C VAL A 36 8.58 3.22 4.51
N CYS A 37 9.59 2.93 5.30
CA CYS A 37 9.91 3.68 6.52
C CYS A 37 11.37 4.10 6.46
N LYS A 38 11.73 5.20 7.12
CA LYS A 38 13.14 5.63 7.17
C LYS A 38 13.68 5.41 8.57
N LYS A 39 14.66 4.53 8.71
CA LYS A 39 15.30 4.22 10.00
C LYS A 39 16.77 4.57 9.94
N ASN A 40 17.26 5.35 10.90
CA ASN A 40 18.66 5.76 10.99
C ASN A 40 19.20 6.34 9.66
N GLY A 41 18.40 7.18 8.99
CA GLY A 41 18.76 7.80 7.71
C GLY A 41 18.51 6.92 6.48
N LYS A 42 18.17 5.65 6.64
CA LYS A 42 18.05 4.67 5.55
C LYS A 42 16.59 4.31 5.25
N PRO A 43 16.15 4.37 3.98
CA PRO A 43 14.82 3.90 3.60
C PRO A 43 14.78 2.37 3.62
N CYS A 44 13.78 1.81 4.29
CA CYS A 44 13.57 0.37 4.42
C CYS A 44 12.15 0.01 4.02
N LEU A 45 11.95 -1.22 3.53
CA LEU A 45 10.62 -1.74 3.25
C LEU A 45 9.83 -1.89 4.56
N TYR A 46 8.65 -1.30 4.61
CA TYR A 46 7.73 -1.32 5.73
C TYR A 46 6.55 -2.25 5.45
N TYR A 47 6.17 -3.05 6.45
CA TYR A 47 4.98 -3.89 6.41
C TYR A 47 4.28 -3.88 7.78
N CYS A 48 2.97 -3.62 7.77
CA CYS A 48 2.10 -3.71 8.94
C CYS A 48 1.11 -4.85 8.79
N ASN A 49 1.09 -5.75 9.77
CA ASN A 49 0.07 -6.78 9.92
C ASN A 49 -0.82 -6.47 11.13
N ASN A 50 -1.94 -5.80 10.90
CA ASN A 50 -2.95 -5.51 11.92
C ASN A 50 -2.36 -4.89 13.21
N GLY A 51 -1.53 -3.87 13.04
CA GLY A 51 -0.88 -3.14 14.14
C GLY A 51 0.48 -3.69 14.54
N LYS A 52 0.88 -4.83 13.97
CA LYS A 52 2.22 -5.39 14.13
C LYS A 52 3.11 -4.91 13.00
N ASP A 53 3.92 -3.91 13.32
CA ASP A 53 4.88 -3.35 12.38
C ASP A 53 6.10 -4.25 12.23
N SER A 54 6.59 -4.34 11.00
CA SER A 54 7.83 -5.01 10.65
C SER A 54 8.57 -4.19 9.60
N THR A 55 9.89 -4.31 9.63
CA THR A 55 10.79 -3.69 8.67
C THR A 55 11.62 -4.79 8.07
N ALA A 56 11.67 -4.83 6.74
CA ALA A 56 12.48 -5.80 6.02
C ALA A 56 13.83 -5.16 5.64
N HIS A 57 14.27 -5.35 4.40
CA HIS A 57 15.57 -4.86 3.92
C HIS A 57 15.54 -3.37 3.55
N GLU A 58 16.74 -2.79 3.47
CA GLU A 58 16.99 -1.44 2.95
C GLU A 58 16.63 -1.38 1.46
N LEU A 59 15.99 -0.30 1.04
CA LEU A 59 15.62 -0.05 -0.35
C LEU A 59 16.72 0.76 -1.03
N SER A 60 17.01 0.43 -2.28
CA SER A 60 17.89 1.23 -3.12
C SER A 60 17.11 2.34 -3.83
N GLY A 61 17.71 3.53 -3.91
CA GLY A 61 17.10 4.68 -4.56
C GLY A 61 16.06 5.40 -3.70
N ASN A 62 15.23 6.21 -4.36
CA ASN A 62 14.25 7.10 -3.70
C ASN A 62 12.81 6.82 -4.12
N LYS A 63 12.58 5.75 -4.90
CA LYS A 63 11.28 5.43 -5.47
C LYS A 63 10.97 3.96 -5.34
N ALA A 64 9.69 3.66 -5.23
CA ALA A 64 9.17 2.31 -5.13
C ALA A 64 7.77 2.22 -5.73
N PHE A 65 7.37 1.02 -6.11
CA PHE A 65 6.05 0.71 -6.60
C PHE A 65 5.37 -0.24 -5.62
N LEU A 66 4.18 0.16 -5.16
CA LEU A 66 3.41 -0.60 -4.18
C LEU A 66 2.15 -1.11 -4.87
N LYS A 67 1.75 -2.34 -4.56
CA LYS A 67 0.56 -2.95 -5.13
C LYS A 67 -0.17 -3.79 -4.10
N VAL A 68 -1.49 -3.77 -4.17
CA VAL A 68 -2.34 -4.70 -3.46
C VAL A 68 -3.29 -5.37 -4.44
N THR A 69 -3.45 -6.67 -4.26
CA THR A 69 -4.48 -7.46 -4.94
C THR A 69 -5.58 -7.77 -3.93
N LEU A 70 -6.82 -7.66 -4.38
CA LEU A 70 -8.03 -7.95 -3.65
C LEU A 70 -8.76 -9.07 -4.40
N ASP A 71 -9.07 -10.15 -3.71
CA ASP A 71 -9.90 -11.23 -4.22
C ASP A 71 -10.96 -11.57 -3.16
N LEU A 72 -12.19 -11.11 -3.41
CA LEU A 72 -13.35 -11.36 -2.56
C LEU A 72 -14.00 -12.71 -2.85
N ALA A 73 -13.64 -13.37 -3.96
CA ALA A 73 -14.15 -14.71 -4.27
C ALA A 73 -13.41 -15.78 -3.46
N THR A 74 -12.08 -15.61 -3.27
CA THR A 74 -11.27 -16.52 -2.45
C THR A 74 -10.97 -15.97 -1.04
N ASN A 75 -11.35 -14.72 -0.76
CA ASN A 75 -10.96 -13.95 0.42
C ASN A 75 -9.43 -13.79 0.59
N LYS A 76 -8.64 -14.00 -0.46
CA LYS A 76 -7.17 -13.91 -0.40
C LYS A 76 -6.67 -12.63 -1.05
N SER A 77 -6.37 -11.63 -0.23
CA SER A 77 -5.68 -10.41 -0.65
C SER A 77 -4.18 -10.51 -0.37
N GLN A 78 -3.36 -9.79 -1.14
CA GLN A 78 -1.90 -9.83 -1.01
C GLN A 78 -1.27 -8.46 -1.31
N LEU A 79 -0.30 -8.07 -0.48
CA LEU A 79 0.53 -6.89 -0.67
C LEU A 79 1.79 -7.23 -1.45
N TYR A 80 2.27 -6.28 -2.25
CA TYR A 80 3.46 -6.40 -3.07
C TYR A 80 4.25 -5.10 -3.10
N TYR A 81 5.56 -5.26 -3.33
CA TYR A 81 6.52 -4.19 -3.60
C TYR A 81 7.27 -4.47 -4.90
N SER A 82 7.70 -3.44 -5.60
CA SER A 82 8.60 -3.50 -6.75
C SER A 82 9.54 -2.29 -6.77
N ALA A 83 10.78 -2.51 -7.19
CA ALA A 83 11.76 -1.45 -7.40
C ALA A 83 11.71 -0.86 -8.82
N ASP A 84 11.08 -1.55 -9.78
CA ASP A 84 11.21 -1.30 -11.22
C ASP A 84 9.87 -1.21 -11.97
N ASP A 85 8.74 -1.31 -11.26
CA ASP A 85 7.36 -1.43 -11.78
C ASP A 85 7.12 -2.64 -12.70
N LYS A 86 8.04 -3.62 -12.70
CA LYS A 86 7.97 -4.81 -13.55
C LYS A 86 7.91 -6.08 -12.70
N THR A 87 8.84 -6.21 -11.77
CA THR A 87 8.97 -7.38 -10.91
C THR A 87 8.41 -7.07 -9.54
N TYR A 88 7.27 -7.69 -9.22
CA TYR A 88 6.58 -7.50 -7.94
C TYR A 88 6.83 -8.67 -7.01
N VAL A 89 7.39 -8.38 -5.83
CA VAL A 89 7.67 -9.34 -4.76
C VAL A 89 6.53 -9.28 -3.74
N PRO A 90 5.95 -10.43 -3.33
CA PRO A 90 4.94 -10.45 -2.27
C PRO A 90 5.54 -10.04 -0.92
N VAL A 91 4.79 -9.25 -0.16
CA VAL A 91 5.18 -8.79 1.17
C VAL A 91 4.17 -9.32 2.20
N GLY A 92 4.66 -10.10 3.16
CA GLY A 92 3.81 -10.77 4.14
C GLY A 92 2.98 -11.90 3.55
N ASN A 93 2.13 -12.49 4.39
CA ASN A 93 1.20 -13.54 3.98
C ASN A 93 -0.06 -12.96 3.34
N THR A 94 -0.82 -13.80 2.65
CA THR A 94 -2.17 -13.44 2.20
C THR A 94 -3.06 -13.12 3.40
N PHE A 95 -4.00 -12.20 3.22
CA PHE A 95 -4.91 -11.75 4.26
C PHE A 95 -6.32 -11.57 3.75
N GLU A 96 -7.28 -11.54 4.67
CA GLU A 96 -8.68 -11.28 4.36
C GLU A 96 -9.02 -9.80 4.58
N ALA A 97 -9.63 -9.17 3.57
CA ALA A 97 -10.17 -7.83 3.71
C ALA A 97 -11.51 -7.90 4.47
N THR A 98 -11.45 -7.69 5.80
CA THR A 98 -12.63 -7.90 6.66
C THR A 98 -13.56 -6.67 6.70
N TRP A 99 -14.86 -6.93 6.63
CA TRP A 99 -15.90 -5.95 6.94
C TRP A 99 -16.01 -5.75 8.45
N GLY A 100 -16.21 -4.50 8.88
CA GLY A 100 -16.47 -4.21 10.29
C GLY A 100 -16.68 -2.72 10.54
N ASN A 101 -17.12 -2.37 11.75
CA ASN A 101 -17.40 -0.97 12.13
C ASN A 101 -18.36 -0.27 11.14
N TRP A 102 -19.41 -0.99 10.71
CA TRP A 102 -20.43 -0.54 9.77
C TRP A 102 -19.88 -0.11 8.39
N LYS A 103 -18.65 -0.50 8.05
CA LYS A 103 -17.95 -0.06 6.85
C LYS A 103 -17.18 -1.23 6.21
N GLY A 104 -17.15 -1.25 4.87
CA GLY A 104 -16.22 -2.12 4.15
C GLY A 104 -14.77 -1.65 4.29
N SER A 105 -13.83 -2.56 4.02
CA SER A 105 -12.40 -2.23 3.92
C SER A 105 -12.17 -1.22 2.78
N ARG A 106 -11.21 -0.33 2.96
CA ARG A 106 -10.82 0.70 1.97
C ARG A 106 -9.37 0.54 1.60
N LEU A 107 -9.07 0.85 0.35
CA LEU A 107 -7.70 1.12 -0.08
C LEU A 107 -7.26 2.45 0.52
N VAL A 108 -6.04 2.51 1.02
CA VAL A 108 -5.49 3.71 1.66
C VAL A 108 -4.10 4.02 1.14
N LEU A 109 -3.85 5.29 0.85
CA LEU A 109 -2.51 5.86 0.84
C LEU A 109 -2.30 6.55 2.18
N PHE A 110 -1.13 6.37 2.78
CA PHE A 110 -0.84 6.93 4.10
C PHE A 110 0.57 7.52 4.16
N SER A 111 0.75 8.47 5.07
CA SER A 111 2.04 9.00 5.49
C SER A 111 1.89 9.57 6.90
N TYR A 112 2.75 9.16 7.82
CA TYR A 112 2.81 9.71 9.17
C TYR A 112 4.23 9.56 9.74
N ASN A 113 4.56 10.39 10.73
CA ASN A 113 5.81 10.32 11.49
C ASN A 113 5.46 10.12 12.97
N GLU A 114 6.21 9.27 13.65
CA GLU A 114 5.95 8.91 15.05
C GLU A 114 6.70 9.78 16.06
N GLN A 115 7.71 10.53 15.62
CA GLN A 115 8.63 11.27 16.50
C GLN A 115 8.60 12.78 16.27
N THR A 116 8.42 13.22 15.03
CA THR A 116 8.48 14.65 14.68
C THR A 116 7.35 15.06 13.74
N ASP A 117 6.99 16.34 13.79
CA ASP A 117 6.14 16.95 12.77
C ASP A 117 6.99 17.33 11.56
N GLY A 118 7.31 16.33 10.73
CA GLY A 118 8.22 16.51 9.61
C GLY A 118 8.21 15.38 8.59
N GLY A 119 8.82 15.66 7.43
CA GLY A 119 8.95 14.73 6.32
C GLY A 119 7.81 14.78 5.29
N GLN A 120 8.15 14.45 4.05
CA GLN A 120 7.24 14.46 2.91
C GLN A 120 7.47 13.23 2.03
N VAL A 121 6.38 12.74 1.45
CA VAL A 121 6.42 11.72 0.40
C VAL A 121 5.48 12.15 -0.72
N TYR A 122 5.78 11.71 -1.94
CA TYR A 122 4.95 12.01 -3.10
C TYR A 122 4.42 10.70 -3.67
N PHE A 123 3.12 10.67 -3.95
CA PHE A 123 2.49 9.58 -4.68
C PHE A 123 2.23 10.08 -6.10
N ASN A 124 3.00 9.58 -7.07
CA ASN A 124 2.98 10.13 -8.43
C ASN A 124 1.68 9.78 -9.17
N TRP A 125 1.08 8.64 -8.85
CA TRP A 125 -0.19 8.21 -9.42
C TRP A 125 -0.80 7.13 -8.53
N PHE A 126 -2.13 7.01 -8.58
CA PHE A 126 -2.86 5.88 -8.01
C PHE A 126 -3.71 5.23 -9.09
N LYS A 127 -3.53 3.93 -9.32
CA LYS A 127 -4.27 3.15 -10.32
C LYS A 127 -5.09 2.09 -9.60
N TYR A 128 -6.37 1.99 -9.97
CA TYR A 128 -7.25 0.94 -9.48
C TYR A 128 -7.96 0.25 -10.63
N GLN A 129 -7.66 -1.03 -10.82
CA GLN A 129 -8.28 -1.90 -11.82
C GLN A 129 -9.21 -2.87 -11.10
N TYR A 130 -10.43 -3.03 -11.58
CA TYR A 130 -11.44 -3.88 -10.96
C TYR A 130 -12.36 -4.50 -12.02
N ASP A 131 -12.99 -5.62 -11.65
CA ASP A 131 -13.90 -6.41 -12.51
C ASP A 131 -15.38 -6.02 -12.37
N GLY A 132 -15.69 -5.06 -11.49
CA GLY A 132 -17.01 -4.48 -11.34
C GLY A 132 -17.47 -3.68 -12.58
N PRO A 133 -18.75 -3.25 -12.61
CA PRO A 133 -19.28 -2.46 -13.71
C PRO A 133 -18.40 -1.23 -13.96
N LYS A 134 -17.82 -1.16 -15.15
CA LYS A 134 -17.18 0.06 -15.64
C LYS A 134 -18.32 0.98 -16.08
N SER A 135 -18.33 2.24 -15.65
CA SER A 135 -19.33 3.19 -16.15
C SER A 135 -19.29 3.15 -17.67
N LEU A 136 -20.48 3.17 -18.30
CA LEU A 136 -20.60 3.29 -19.75
C LEU A 136 -19.74 4.49 -20.17
N LYS A 137 -18.75 4.25 -21.04
CA LYS A 137 -17.97 5.33 -21.64
C LYS A 137 -18.97 6.37 -22.15
N GLY A 138 -18.90 7.59 -21.63
CA GLY A 138 -19.62 8.70 -22.24
C GLY A 138 -19.26 8.71 -23.70
N LYS A 139 -20.26 8.54 -24.57
CA LYS A 139 -20.09 8.82 -26.00
C LYS A 139 -19.70 10.29 -26.08
N SER A 140 -18.43 10.55 -26.41
CA SER A 140 -18.01 11.83 -26.98
C SER A 140 -18.68 12.00 -28.34
#